data_AF-A0A955TGJ1-F1
#
_entry.id   AF-A0A955TGJ1-F1
#
_cell.length_a   1.000
_cell.length_b   1.000
_cell.length_c   1.000
_cell.angle_alpha   90.00
_cell.angle_beta   90.00
_cell.angle_gamma   90.00
#
_symmetry.space_group_name_H-M   'P 1'
#
loop_
_entity.id
_entity.type
_entity.pdbx_description
1 polymer ?
#
loop_
_entity_poly.entity_id
_entity_poly.type
_entity_poly.pdbx_seq_one_letter_code
_entity_poly.pdbx_strand_id
1 'polypeptide(L)'
;MGHSPLPSPAFQIGLMTLLVFLAVMGLRGEGFMESAELEAYDWSMRLRPTNTQPTPPITLVSITDQDIRTLGHWPVTDGVLARALDVMMTHHPRAIGVDIYRDLEVPPGRQELDRILEAHPEILMVMKFGKIEKGGIPGPAMLQGTDRTGFNDVVVDSGGIVRRGLLFLDDGTNFYRSFSLLL
;
A
#
# COMPACT_ATOMS: atom_id res chain seq x y z
N MET A 1 -29.25 -31.95 -55.51
CA MET A 1 -29.27 -31.44 -54.13
C MET A 1 -27.94 -31.79 -53.49
N GLY A 2 -26.99 -30.85 -53.51
CA GLY A 2 -25.66 -31.07 -52.91
C GLY A 2 -25.72 -30.70 -51.44
N HIS A 3 -25.61 -31.70 -50.56
CA HIS A 3 -25.37 -31.44 -49.15
C HIS A 3 -23.92 -30.98 -48.99
N SER A 4 -23.73 -29.72 -48.60
CA SER A 4 -22.40 -29.22 -48.21
C SER A 4 -21.85 -30.12 -47.10
N PRO A 5 -20.60 -30.63 -47.21
CA PRO A 5 -20.02 -31.45 -46.17
C PRO A 5 -19.96 -30.66 -44.87
N LEU A 6 -20.47 -31.24 -43.79
CA LEU A 6 -20.38 -30.63 -42.47
C LEU A 6 -18.91 -30.35 -42.14
N PRO A 7 -18.58 -29.19 -41.56
CA PRO A 7 -17.20 -28.87 -41.19
C PRO A 7 -16.67 -29.94 -40.22
N SER A 8 -15.36 -30.21 -40.32
CA SER A 8 -14.71 -31.21 -39.46
C SER A 8 -14.95 -30.91 -37.97
N PRO A 9 -15.10 -31.93 -37.10
CA PRO A 9 -15.32 -31.72 -35.68
C PRO A 9 -14.26 -30.82 -35.02
N ALA A 10 -13.01 -30.93 -35.46
CA ALA A 10 -11.91 -30.08 -34.99
C ALA A 10 -12.13 -28.59 -35.33
N PHE A 11 -12.63 -28.29 -36.53
CA PHE A 11 -12.96 -26.92 -36.94
C PHE A 11 -14.13 -26.36 -36.11
N GLN A 12 -15.15 -27.17 -35.84
CA GLN A 12 -16.30 -26.76 -35.02
C GLN A 12 -15.89 -26.46 -33.57
N ILE A 13 -15.03 -27.30 -32.98
CA ILE A 13 -14.47 -27.06 -31.64
C ILE A 13 -13.67 -25.76 -31.63
N GLY A 14 -12.76 -25.58 -32.60
CA GLY A 14 -11.95 -24.36 -32.69
C GLY A 14 -12.79 -23.09 -32.82
N LEU A 15 -13.84 -23.12 -33.64
CA LEU A 15 -14.78 -22.00 -33.79
C LEU A 15 -15.54 -21.72 -32.49
N MET A 16 -16.02 -22.74 -31.80
CA MET A 16 -16.73 -22.58 -30.52
C MET A 16 -15.81 -22.00 -29.43
N THR A 17 -14.57 -22.51 -29.31
CA THR A 17 -13.59 -21.97 -28.36
C THR A 17 -13.29 -20.50 -28.64
N LEU A 18 -13.11 -20.13 -29.92
CA LEU A 18 -12.86 -18.75 -30.31
C LEU A 18 -14.05 -17.84 -29.99
N LEU A 19 -15.28 -18.28 -30.27
CA LEU A 19 -16.47 -17.50 -29.96
C LEU A 19 -16.65 -17.29 -28.46
N VAL A 20 -16.48 -18.34 -27.65
CA VAL A 20 -16.53 -18.24 -26.19
C VAL A 20 -15.43 -17.31 -25.67
N PHE A 21 -14.21 -17.44 -26.18
CA PHE A 21 -13.10 -16.55 -25.81
C PHE A 21 -13.43 -15.09 -26.10
N LEU A 22 -13.91 -14.78 -27.30
CA LEU A 22 -14.29 -13.41 -27.68
C LEU A 22 -15.44 -12.87 -26.84
N ALA A 23 -16.45 -13.70 -26.53
CA ALA A 23 -17.57 -13.32 -25.68
C ALA A 23 -17.10 -13.00 -24.25
N VAL A 24 -16.25 -13.86 -23.67
CA VAL A 24 -15.66 -13.64 -22.33
C VAL A 24 -14.81 -12.37 -22.32
N MET A 25 -13.97 -12.17 -23.34
CA MET A 25 -13.16 -10.96 -23.47
C MET A 25 -14.02 -9.70 -23.57
N GLY A 26 -15.12 -9.74 -24.32
CA GLY A 26 -16.08 -8.65 -24.42
C GLY A 26 -16.74 -8.34 -23.07
N LEU A 27 -17.25 -9.36 -22.38
CA LEU A 27 -17.88 -9.21 -21.06
C LEU A 27 -16.90 -8.69 -20.00
N ARG A 28 -15.64 -9.14 -20.06
CA ARG A 28 -14.58 -8.68 -19.17
C ARG A 28 -14.18 -7.23 -19.44
N GLY A 29 -14.12 -6.81 -20.72
CA GLY A 29 -13.78 -5.44 -21.10
C GLY A 29 -14.72 -4.38 -20.53
N GLU A 30 -16.00 -4.74 -20.37
CA GLU A 30 -17.05 -3.89 -19.80
C GLU A 30 -17.17 -4.02 -18.26
N GLY A 31 -16.33 -4.85 -17.62
CA GLY A 31 -16.33 -5.05 -16.16
C GLY A 31 -17.48 -5.93 -15.62
N PHE A 32 -18.34 -6.52 -16.48
CA PHE A 32 -19.46 -7.35 -16.01
C PHE A 32 -19.03 -8.59 -15.22
N MET A 33 -17.80 -9.06 -15.43
CA MET A 33 -17.24 -10.22 -14.73
C MET A 33 -16.42 -9.84 -13.49
N GLU A 34 -16.19 -8.54 -13.23
CA GLU A 34 -15.28 -8.07 -12.19
C GLU A 34 -15.63 -8.65 -10.82
N SER A 35 -16.91 -8.65 -10.43
CA SER A 35 -17.34 -9.21 -9.13
C SER A 35 -16.96 -10.68 -8.97
N ALA A 36 -17.21 -11.51 -10.00
CA ALA A 36 -16.89 -12.94 -9.95
C ALA A 36 -15.38 -13.18 -9.97
N GLU A 37 -14.62 -12.37 -10.71
CA GLU A 37 -13.16 -12.44 -10.74
C GLU A 37 -12.57 -12.09 -9.37
N LEU A 38 -13.07 -11.05 -8.70
CA LEU A 38 -12.62 -10.65 -7.37
C LEU A 38 -12.95 -11.72 -6.31
N GLU A 39 -14.13 -12.33 -6.37
CA GLU A 39 -14.50 -13.44 -5.47
C GLU A 39 -13.60 -14.66 -5.67
N ALA A 40 -13.34 -15.04 -6.92
CA ALA A 40 -12.43 -16.13 -7.26
C ALA A 40 -11.00 -15.84 -6.77
N TYR A 41 -10.55 -14.59 -6.90
CA TYR A 41 -9.27 -14.15 -6.36
C TYR A 41 -9.22 -14.28 -4.83
N ASP A 42 -10.23 -13.76 -4.12
CA ASP A 42 -10.32 -13.81 -2.66
C ASP A 42 -10.38 -15.26 -2.14
N TRP A 43 -11.02 -16.16 -2.89
CA TRP A 43 -11.00 -17.60 -2.58
C TRP A 43 -9.60 -18.19 -2.78
N SER A 44 -8.93 -17.89 -3.90
CA SER A 44 -7.57 -18.36 -4.17
C SER A 44 -6.56 -17.89 -3.12
N MET A 45 -6.72 -16.66 -2.61
CA MET A 45 -5.87 -16.10 -1.56
C MET A 45 -6.07 -16.82 -0.22
N ARG A 46 -7.30 -17.19 0.12
CA ARG A 46 -7.62 -17.96 1.34
C ARG A 46 -7.09 -19.39 1.31
N LEU A 47 -6.91 -19.96 0.12
CA LEU A 47 -6.32 -21.29 -0.05
C LEU A 47 -4.80 -21.30 0.01
N ARG A 48 -4.14 -20.13 0.00
CA ARG A 48 -2.67 -20.09 0.11
C ARG A 48 -2.25 -20.63 1.48
N PRO A 49 -1.27 -21.54 1.53
CA PRO A 49 -0.70 -22.00 2.79
C PRO A 49 -0.19 -20.80 3.59
N THR A 50 -0.55 -20.73 4.88
CA THR A 50 -0.02 -19.70 5.76
C THR A 50 1.48 -19.93 5.92
N ASN A 51 2.30 -19.01 5.43
CA ASN A 51 3.73 -19.00 5.72
C ASN A 51 3.93 -18.59 7.18
N THR A 52 3.81 -19.52 8.11
CA THR A 52 4.16 -19.33 9.51
C THR A 52 5.68 -19.38 9.66
N GLN A 53 6.35 -18.25 9.40
CA GLN A 53 7.69 -18.07 9.94
C GLN A 53 7.59 -18.09 11.48
N PRO A 54 8.39 -18.90 12.20
CA PRO A 54 8.31 -19.00 13.66
C PRO A 54 8.61 -17.69 14.39
N THR A 55 9.34 -16.78 13.74
CA THR A 55 9.68 -15.47 14.29
C THR A 55 9.57 -14.44 13.18
N PRO A 56 8.59 -13.53 13.22
CA PRO A 56 8.47 -12.45 12.25
C PRO A 56 9.71 -11.56 12.33
N PRO A 57 10.33 -11.17 11.21
CA PRO A 57 11.46 -10.23 11.20
C PRO A 57 11.04 -8.78 11.49
N ILE A 58 9.77 -8.54 11.81
CA ILE A 58 9.16 -7.22 11.96
C ILE A 58 8.57 -7.12 13.36
N THR A 59 8.92 -6.06 14.08
CA THR A 59 8.26 -5.67 15.34
C THR A 59 7.27 -4.56 15.03
N LEU A 60 5.99 -4.78 15.35
CA LEU A 60 4.95 -3.77 15.23
C LEU A 60 4.82 -3.01 16.55
N VAL A 61 5.00 -1.69 16.50
CA VAL A 61 4.71 -0.78 17.61
C VAL A 61 3.46 0.01 17.23
N SER A 62 2.38 -0.19 17.98
CA SER A 62 1.09 0.47 17.75
C SER A 62 0.79 1.50 18.84
N ILE A 63 0.03 2.53 18.49
CA ILE A 63 -0.56 3.46 19.47
C ILE A 63 -2.03 3.08 19.63
N THR A 64 -2.41 2.73 20.85
CA THR A 64 -3.78 2.32 21.20
C THR A 64 -4.62 3.48 21.72
N ASP A 65 -5.94 3.30 21.79
CA ASP A 65 -6.84 4.27 22.43
C ASP A 65 -6.48 4.52 23.90
N GLN A 66 -5.93 3.52 24.58
CA GLN A 66 -5.47 3.67 25.97
C GLN A 66 -4.26 4.60 26.02
N ASP A 67 -3.30 4.45 25.11
CA ASP A 67 -2.13 5.33 25.03
C ASP A 67 -2.54 6.77 24.75
N ILE A 68 -3.50 6.98 23.83
CA ILE A 68 -4.05 8.30 23.50
C ILE A 68 -4.69 8.94 24.74
N ARG A 69 -5.47 8.16 25.52
CA ARG A 69 -6.08 8.65 26.77
C ARG A 69 -5.04 8.97 27.84
N THR A 70 -3.96 8.19 27.93
CA THR A 70 -2.86 8.44 28.86
C THR A 70 -2.05 9.68 28.48
N LEU A 71 -1.81 9.91 27.19
CA LEU A 71 -1.16 11.11 26.68
C LEU A 71 -2.06 12.35 26.78
N GLY A 72 -3.37 12.16 26.74
CA GLY A 72 -4.37 13.22 26.89
C GLY A 72 -4.61 14.04 25.62
N HIS A 73 -3.92 13.74 24.52
CA HIS A 73 -4.11 14.40 23.24
C HIS A 73 -3.74 13.48 22.07
N TRP A 74 -4.32 13.77 20.91
CA TRP A 74 -3.93 13.21 19.63
C TRP A 74 -3.93 14.33 18.59
N PRO A 75 -2.96 14.40 17.66
CA PRO A 75 -1.82 13.47 17.47
C PRO A 75 -0.82 13.47 18.63
N VAL A 76 0.01 12.42 18.73
CA VAL A 76 1.20 12.43 19.61
C VAL A 76 2.06 13.64 19.30
N THR A 77 2.85 14.17 20.23
CA THR A 77 3.74 15.31 19.93
C THR A 77 5.03 14.86 19.28
N ASP A 78 5.71 15.77 18.58
CA ASP A 78 6.98 15.48 17.92
C ASP A 78 8.04 15.03 18.92
N GLY A 79 8.06 15.60 20.13
CA GLY A 79 8.97 15.17 21.19
C GLY A 79 8.68 13.76 21.73
N VAL A 80 7.41 13.33 21.77
CA VAL A 80 7.05 11.96 22.15
C VAL A 80 7.49 10.99 21.05
N LEU A 81 7.21 11.32 19.79
CA LEU A 81 7.61 10.50 18.64
C LEU A 81 9.14 10.38 18.55
N ALA A 82 9.87 11.49 18.72
CA ALA A 82 11.33 11.48 18.72
C ALA A 82 11.92 10.57 19.80
N ARG A 83 11.39 10.62 21.03
CA ARG A 83 11.83 9.72 22.12
C ARG A 83 11.53 8.25 21.83
N ALA A 84 10.36 7.95 21.25
CA ALA A 84 10.02 6.58 20.87
C ALA A 84 10.98 6.04 19.81
N LEU A 85 11.30 6.86 18.81
CA LEU A 85 12.29 6.54 17.77
C LEU A 85 13.69 6.35 18.36
N ASP A 86 14.11 7.19 19.30
CA ASP A 86 15.41 7.09 19.97
C ASP A 86 15.57 5.75 20.69
N VAL A 87 14.54 5.37 21.47
CA VAL A 87 14.50 4.07 22.16
C VAL A 87 14.58 2.92 21.15
N MET A 88 13.80 2.96 20.06
CA MET A 88 13.83 1.91 19.04
C MET A 88 15.19 1.80 18.35
N MET A 89 15.87 2.94 18.09
CA MET A 89 17.20 2.94 17.48
C MET A 89 18.28 2.30 18.37
N THR A 90 18.13 2.30 19.70
CA THR A 90 19.07 1.59 20.60
C THR A 90 19.13 0.08 20.37
N HIS A 91 18.13 -0.49 19.71
CA HIS A 91 18.07 -1.91 19.34
C HIS A 91 18.66 -2.22 17.96
N HIS A 92 19.27 -1.24 17.29
CA HIS A 92 19.91 -1.36 15.98
C HIS A 92 19.01 -2.02 14.91
N PRO A 93 17.78 -1.51 14.69
CA PRO A 93 16.91 -2.03 13.65
C PRO A 93 17.52 -1.77 12.27
N ARG A 94 17.21 -2.65 11.31
CA ARG A 94 17.61 -2.45 9.90
C ARG A 94 16.91 -1.22 9.28
N ALA A 95 15.64 -1.03 9.63
CA ALA A 95 14.82 0.10 9.20
C ALA A 95 13.71 0.32 10.23
N ILE A 96 13.24 1.57 10.36
CA ILE A 96 12.05 1.93 11.11
C ILE A 96 11.08 2.62 10.16
N GLY A 97 9.92 1.99 9.94
CA GLY A 97 8.82 2.61 9.22
C GLY A 97 7.86 3.30 10.19
N VAL A 98 7.63 4.61 9.99
CA VAL A 98 6.65 5.38 10.74
C VAL A 98 5.42 5.70 9.88
N ASP A 99 4.32 4.99 10.15
CA ASP A 99 3.02 5.23 9.51
C ASP A 99 2.18 6.27 10.29
N ILE A 100 2.76 7.45 10.49
CA ILE A 100 2.11 8.62 11.08
C ILE A 100 2.43 9.81 10.20
N TYR A 101 1.41 10.43 9.60
CA TYR A 101 1.59 11.64 8.81
C TYR A 101 2.20 12.76 9.65
N ARG A 102 3.16 13.46 9.05
CA ARG A 102 3.94 14.51 9.70
C ARG A 102 4.30 15.67 8.79
N ASP A 103 3.33 16.09 7.99
CA ASP A 103 3.41 17.31 7.17
C ASP A 103 3.45 18.58 8.03
N LEU A 104 2.72 18.59 9.15
CA LEU A 104 2.66 19.70 10.10
C LEU A 104 3.39 19.36 11.40
N GLU A 105 4.00 20.38 12.01
CA GLU A 105 4.60 20.23 13.34
C GLU A 105 3.52 20.02 14.40
N VAL A 106 3.80 19.12 15.33
CA VAL A 106 2.93 18.85 16.49
C VAL A 106 3.72 19.16 17.76
N PRO A 107 3.69 20.41 18.23
CA PRO A 107 4.51 20.84 19.35
C PRO A 107 4.10 20.16 20.67
N PRO A 108 5.03 20.04 21.64
CA PRO A 108 6.43 20.44 21.55
C PRO A 108 7.33 19.33 20.98
N GLY A 109 8.55 19.72 20.59
CA GLY A 109 9.62 18.77 20.32
C GLY A 109 10.02 18.60 18.85
N ARG A 110 9.72 19.59 18.01
CA ARG A 110 10.04 19.54 16.58
C ARG A 110 11.55 19.45 16.31
N GLN A 111 12.36 20.17 17.08
CA GLN A 111 13.83 20.14 16.92
C GLN A 111 14.41 18.77 17.26
N GLU A 112 13.85 18.07 18.25
CA GLU A 112 14.23 16.71 18.60
C GLU A 112 13.87 15.72 17.51
N LEU A 113 12.68 15.85 16.92
CA LEU A 113 12.24 15.02 15.80
C LEU A 113 13.12 15.24 14.56
N ASP A 114 13.39 16.50 14.22
CA ASP A 114 14.24 16.82 13.07
C ASP A 114 15.67 16.28 13.28
N ARG A 115 16.22 16.41 14.49
CA ARG A 115 17.55 15.87 14.84
C ARG A 115 17.62 14.36 14.70
N ILE A 116 16.63 13.62 15.18
CA ILE A 116 16.67 12.15 15.10
C ILE A 116 16.47 11.67 13.66
N LEU A 117 15.61 12.35 12.88
CA LEU A 117 15.44 12.06 11.46
C LEU A 117 16.73 12.35 10.68
N GLU A 118 17.43 13.43 10.98
CA GLU A 118 18.71 13.76 10.37
C GLU A 118 19.80 12.73 10.74
N ALA A 119 19.88 12.34 12.01
CA ALA A 119 20.92 11.45 12.51
C ALA A 119 20.79 9.99 12.04
N HIS A 120 19.57 9.51 11.78
CA HIS A 120 19.30 8.09 11.52
C HIS A 120 18.62 7.87 10.17
N PRO A 121 19.37 7.57 9.10
CA PRO A 121 18.82 7.30 7.76
C PRO A 121 17.88 6.08 7.70
N GLU A 122 17.94 5.19 8.70
CA GLU A 122 17.10 4.00 8.85
C GLU A 122 15.63 4.36 9.12
N ILE A 123 15.34 5.59 9.57
CA ILE A 123 13.98 6.05 9.82
C ILE A 123 13.35 6.54 8.52
N LEU A 124 12.21 5.95 8.17
CA LEU A 124 11.45 6.19 6.96
C LEU A 124 10.03 6.64 7.35
N MET A 125 9.52 7.65 6.67
CA MET A 125 8.22 8.25 6.99
C MET A 125 7.22 8.02 5.85
N VAL A 126 5.93 8.05 6.18
CA VAL A 126 4.88 8.01 5.16
C VAL A 126 4.56 9.38 4.60
N MET A 127 4.07 9.38 3.37
CA MET A 127 3.30 10.47 2.76
C MET A 127 2.02 9.91 2.12
N LYS A 128 1.11 10.80 1.78
CA LYS A 128 -0.04 10.51 0.92
C LYS A 128 0.14 11.18 -0.42
N PHE A 129 0.11 10.40 -1.48
CA PHE A 129 0.37 10.87 -2.82
C PHE A 129 -0.67 11.91 -3.30
N GLY A 130 -0.18 12.88 -4.08
CA GLY A 130 -1.01 13.90 -4.73
C GLY A 130 -0.80 15.32 -4.18
N LYS A 131 -1.52 16.27 -4.78
CA LYS A 131 -1.49 17.68 -4.34
C LYS A 131 -2.28 17.86 -3.05
N ILE A 132 -1.84 18.76 -2.18
CA ILE A 132 -2.54 19.10 -0.92
C ILE A 132 -4.01 19.48 -1.17
N GLU A 133 -4.27 20.27 -2.21
CA GLU A 133 -5.63 20.67 -2.62
C GLU A 133 -6.56 19.49 -2.96
N LYS A 134 -5.98 18.34 -3.34
CA LYS A 134 -6.70 17.10 -3.65
C LYS A 134 -6.60 16.06 -2.53
N GLY A 135 -6.16 16.48 -1.34
CA GLY A 135 -6.05 15.64 -0.16
C GLY A 135 -4.77 14.80 -0.07
N GLY A 136 -3.72 15.17 -0.82
CA GLY A 136 -2.36 14.67 -0.61
C GLY A 136 -1.76 15.24 0.68
N ILE A 137 -0.84 14.50 1.29
CA ILE A 137 -0.22 14.85 2.57
C ILE A 137 1.29 14.63 2.41
N PRO A 138 2.12 15.68 2.34
CA PRO A 138 3.56 15.49 2.18
C PRO A 138 4.17 14.83 3.43
N GLY A 139 5.37 14.27 3.28
CA GLY A 139 6.17 13.87 4.43
C GLY A 139 6.69 15.07 5.24
N PRO A 140 7.44 14.83 6.33
CA PRO A 140 8.07 15.90 7.08
C PRO A 140 8.95 16.79 6.20
N ALA A 141 8.89 18.10 6.42
CA ALA A 141 9.66 19.09 5.67
C ALA A 141 11.17 18.76 5.62
N MET A 142 11.72 18.23 6.72
CA MET A 142 13.13 17.83 6.83
C MET A 142 13.53 16.69 5.86
N LEU A 143 12.57 15.86 5.43
CA LEU A 143 12.81 14.74 4.52
C LEU A 143 12.46 15.06 3.06
N GLN A 144 12.01 16.27 2.76
CA GLN A 144 11.69 16.66 1.38
C GLN A 144 12.92 16.56 0.48
N GLY A 145 12.75 15.96 -0.69
CA GLY A 145 13.83 15.72 -1.66
C GLY A 145 14.75 14.54 -1.31
N THR A 146 14.47 13.81 -0.23
CA THR A 146 15.17 12.56 0.09
C THR A 146 14.35 11.34 -0.31
N ASP A 147 15.01 10.20 -0.49
CA ASP A 147 14.38 8.90 -0.75
C ASP A 147 13.80 8.21 0.52
N ARG A 148 13.58 8.98 1.59
CA ARG A 148 13.19 8.48 2.93
C ARG A 148 11.72 8.66 3.26
N THR A 149 10.93 9.05 2.26
CA THR A 149 9.47 9.15 2.37
C THR A 149 8.82 8.33 1.27
N GLY A 150 7.88 7.46 1.64
CA GLY A 150 7.14 6.63 0.69
C GLY A 150 5.64 6.75 0.89
N PHE A 151 4.87 6.50 -0.17
CA PHE A 151 3.42 6.63 -0.08
C PHE A 151 2.79 5.40 0.57
N ASN A 152 1.74 5.58 1.38
CA ASN A 152 0.96 4.49 1.98
C ASN A 152 -0.47 4.40 1.39
N ASP A 153 -0.71 5.06 0.25
CA ASP A 153 -1.98 5.03 -0.46
C ASP A 153 -2.44 3.61 -0.80
N VAL A 154 -3.73 3.37 -0.56
CA VAL A 154 -4.42 2.13 -0.90
C VAL A 154 -5.55 2.40 -1.87
N VAL A 155 -5.78 1.48 -2.80
CA VAL A 155 -6.97 1.53 -3.64
C VAL A 155 -8.04 0.64 -3.01
N VAL A 156 -9.18 1.26 -2.73
CA VAL A 156 -10.33 0.59 -2.14
C VAL A 156 -11.28 0.21 -3.28
N ASP A 157 -11.52 -1.09 -3.42
CA ASP A 157 -12.48 -1.62 -4.39
C ASP A 157 -13.93 -1.38 -3.92
N SER A 158 -14.90 -1.68 -4.79
CA SER A 158 -16.30 -1.73 -4.40
C SER A 158 -16.50 -2.64 -3.17
N GLY A 159 -17.34 -2.19 -2.25
CA GLY A 159 -17.55 -2.88 -0.96
C GLY A 159 -16.49 -2.61 0.11
N GLY A 160 -15.53 -1.71 -0.12
CA GLY A 160 -14.60 -1.26 0.93
C GLY A 160 -13.39 -2.17 1.13
N ILE A 161 -13.14 -3.09 0.20
CA ILE A 161 -12.09 -4.12 0.33
C ILE A 161 -10.82 -3.62 -0.35
N VAL A 162 -9.68 -3.75 0.33
CA VAL A 162 -8.36 -3.42 -0.23
C VAL A 162 -7.71 -4.69 -0.76
N ARG A 163 -7.54 -4.77 -2.09
CA ARG A 163 -6.85 -5.89 -2.76
C ARG A 163 -5.58 -5.46 -3.49
N ARG A 164 -5.46 -4.17 -3.79
CA ARG A 164 -4.43 -3.61 -4.66
C ARG A 164 -3.39 -2.88 -3.82
N GLY A 165 -2.19 -3.44 -3.75
CA GLY A 165 -1.00 -2.76 -3.24
C GLY A 165 -0.37 -1.94 -4.35
N LEU A 166 -0.43 -0.62 -4.25
CA LEU A 166 0.28 0.27 -5.15
C LEU A 166 1.78 0.18 -4.83
N LEU A 167 2.60 -0.09 -5.84
CA LEU A 167 4.07 -0.18 -5.70
C LEU A 167 4.73 1.14 -6.08
N PHE A 168 4.19 1.79 -7.10
CA PHE A 168 4.73 3.00 -7.68
C PHE A 168 3.62 3.93 -8.09
N LEU A 169 3.86 5.23 -7.95
CA LEU A 169 2.99 6.31 -8.40
C LEU A 169 3.84 7.39 -9.08
N ASP A 170 3.23 8.14 -9.98
CA ASP A 170 3.90 9.18 -10.75
C ASP A 170 2.96 10.38 -10.91
N ASP A 171 3.49 11.60 -10.73
CA ASP A 171 2.74 12.84 -10.86
C ASP A 171 2.91 13.53 -12.24
N GLY A 172 3.54 12.84 -13.19
CA GLY A 172 3.95 13.35 -14.50
C GLY A 172 5.35 13.98 -14.51
N THR A 173 5.96 14.20 -13.33
CA THR A 173 7.28 14.81 -13.18
C THR A 173 8.21 14.01 -12.28
N ASN A 174 7.68 13.43 -11.20
CA ASN A 174 8.42 12.68 -10.20
C ASN A 174 7.78 11.31 -10.01
N PHE A 175 8.66 10.34 -9.75
CA PHE A 175 8.30 8.98 -9.44
C PHE A 175 8.39 8.74 -7.93
N TYR A 176 7.37 8.10 -7.38
CA TYR A 176 7.24 7.82 -5.96
C TYR A 176 7.14 6.32 -5.74
N ARG A 177 7.81 5.84 -4.69
CA ARG A 177 7.79 4.45 -4.26
C ARG A 177 6.81 4.28 -3.11
N SER A 178 6.18 3.12 -3.06
CA SER A 178 5.38 2.76 -1.89
C SER A 178 6.28 2.68 -0.67
N PHE A 179 5.73 3.06 0.46
CA PHE A 179 6.40 3.01 1.75
C PHE A 179 6.97 1.62 2.06
N SER A 180 6.22 0.58 1.70
CA SER A 180 6.64 -0.82 1.85
C SER A 180 7.87 -1.22 1.04
N LEU A 181 8.22 -0.50 -0.03
CA LEU A 181 9.43 -0.77 -0.83
C LEU A 181 10.68 -0.07 -0.29
N LEU A 182 10.54 0.81 0.70
CA LEU A 182 11.67 1.47 1.35
C LEU A 182 12.23 0.67 2.54
N LEU A 183 11.43 -0.26 3.08
CA LEU A 183 11.73 -1.06 4.29
C LEU A 183 12.51 -2.36 4.00
#